data_AF-A0AAU7N4W8-F1
#
_entry.id   AF-A0AAU7N4W8-F1
#
_cell.length_a   1.000
_cell.length_b   1.000
_cell.length_c   1.000
_cell.angle_alpha   90.00
_cell.angle_beta   90.00
_cell.angle_gamma   90.00
#
_symmetry.space_group_name_H-M   'P 1'
#
loop_
_entity.id
_entity.type
_entity.pdbx_description
1 polymer ?
#
loop_
_entity_poly.entity_id
_entity_poly.type
_entity_poly.pdbx_seq_one_letter_code
_entity_poly.pdbx_strand_id
1 'polypeptide(L)'
;MAWLGVPFQLSSAEVFYNARLALDKIPKVIIENADKSVISDTIAAAFIGGAIPALVAYFALKHNSKSLEKQLAQQSELANKTLKAQIVTANRKDWVNDLRETTSLYLASFQGVMNASNFLHQERAREKINSEKITSFMEMRTNHLQEMCSQSWKIKLLLKPEHLESSVISGILDDVVKLVNKNKFYNDERYTNEITPIYRNLTDNIKSIIDREMLRFESIS
;
A
#
# COMPACT_ATOMS: atom_id res chain seq x y z
N MET A 1 15.14 -8.88 -0.91
CA MET A 1 14.07 -8.22 -1.68
C MET A 1 14.63 -7.75 -3.01
N ALA A 2 14.28 -8.47 -4.07
CA ALA A 2 14.31 -7.98 -5.44
C ALA A 2 13.46 -8.97 -6.24
N TRP A 3 12.21 -8.61 -6.46
CA TRP A 3 11.37 -9.27 -7.45
C TRP A 3 12.04 -9.02 -8.81
N LEU A 4 12.73 -10.03 -9.33
CA LEU A 4 13.19 -10.06 -10.71
C LEU A 4 12.00 -10.57 -11.53
N GLY A 5 11.27 -9.63 -12.12
CA GLY A 5 10.18 -9.92 -13.05
C GLY A 5 10.59 -10.95 -14.10
N VAL A 6 9.60 -11.67 -14.62
CA VAL A 6 9.76 -12.71 -15.64
C VAL A 6 10.72 -12.22 -16.74
N PRO A 7 11.92 -12.82 -16.90
CA PRO A 7 12.73 -12.56 -18.06
C PRO A 7 12.34 -13.63 -19.08
N PHE A 8 11.21 -13.43 -19.76
CA PHE A 8 11.17 -13.95 -21.13
C PHE A 8 11.95 -12.96 -21.96
N GLN A 9 13.27 -13.12 -21.94
CA GLN A 9 14.09 -12.60 -23.02
C GLN A 9 13.68 -13.39 -24.26
N LEU A 10 12.69 -12.87 -24.99
CA LEU A 10 12.61 -13.13 -26.43
C LEU A 10 13.81 -12.43 -27.04
N SER A 11 14.99 -13.00 -26.82
CA SER A 11 16.17 -12.69 -27.60
C SER A 11 15.78 -13.08 -29.01
N SER A 12 15.61 -12.06 -29.86
CA SER A 12 15.38 -12.26 -31.30
C SER A 12 16.41 -13.23 -31.89
N ALA A 13 17.60 -13.32 -31.28
CA ALA A 13 18.65 -14.27 -31.65
C ALA A 13 18.27 -15.76 -31.46
N GLU A 14 17.43 -16.14 -30.49
CA GLU A 14 17.04 -17.56 -30.28
C GLU A 14 16.01 -18.05 -31.29
N VAL A 15 15.09 -17.17 -31.73
CA VAL A 15 14.18 -17.45 -32.85
C VAL A 15 14.98 -17.60 -34.15
N PHE A 16 16.02 -16.78 -34.36
CA PHE A 16 16.91 -16.93 -35.51
C PHE A 16 17.85 -18.14 -35.42
N TYR A 17 18.27 -18.59 -34.22
CA TYR A 17 19.11 -19.78 -34.07
C TYR A 17 18.37 -21.08 -34.40
N ASN A 18 17.13 -21.20 -33.94
CA ASN A 18 16.28 -22.35 -34.26
C ASN A 18 15.81 -22.32 -35.74
N ALA A 19 15.65 -21.14 -36.33
CA ALA A 19 15.43 -21.00 -37.77
C ALA A 19 16.69 -21.32 -38.60
N ARG A 20 17.89 -20.99 -38.12
CA ARG A 20 19.17 -21.31 -38.82
C ARG A 20 19.49 -22.80 -38.81
N LEU A 21 19.20 -23.52 -37.73
CA LEU A 21 19.45 -24.97 -37.64
C LEU A 21 18.55 -25.79 -38.60
N ALA A 22 17.40 -25.24 -39.01
CA ALA A 22 16.54 -25.85 -40.02
C ALA A 22 16.89 -25.43 -41.48
N LEU A 23 17.80 -24.46 -41.67
CA LEU A 23 18.14 -23.89 -42.98
C LEU A 23 19.52 -24.29 -43.51
N ASP A 24 20.39 -24.90 -42.70
CA ASP A 24 21.75 -25.30 -43.11
C ASP A 24 21.81 -26.65 -43.87
N LYS A 25 20.66 -27.30 -44.06
CA LYS A 25 20.49 -28.42 -45.00
C LYS A 25 19.43 -28.07 -46.03
N ILE A 26 19.76 -27.14 -46.93
CA ILE A 26 19.10 -27.11 -48.24
C ILE A 26 19.74 -28.24 -49.05
N PRO A 27 19.04 -29.38 -49.29
CA PRO A 27 19.58 -30.41 -50.17
C PRO A 27 19.78 -29.78 -51.56
N LYS A 28 20.98 -29.88 -52.12
CA LYS A 28 21.19 -29.58 -53.54
C LYS A 28 20.40 -30.60 -54.36
N VAL A 29 19.23 -30.20 -54.85
CA VAL A 29 18.47 -30.96 -55.83
C VAL A 29 19.18 -30.79 -57.17
N ILE A 30 19.96 -31.79 -57.56
CA ILE A 30 20.55 -31.88 -58.89
C ILE A 30 19.45 -32.41 -59.80
N ILE A 31 18.94 -31.55 -60.69
CA ILE A 31 17.93 -31.93 -61.69
C ILE A 31 18.68 -32.36 -62.95
N GLU A 32 18.96 -33.66 -63.07
CA GLU A 32 19.29 -34.25 -64.36
C GLU A 32 17.99 -34.51 -65.11
N ASN A 33 17.79 -33.78 -66.21
CA ASN A 33 16.61 -33.91 -67.05
C ASN A 33 16.63 -35.25 -67.79
N ALA A 34 15.80 -36.19 -67.35
CA ALA A 34 15.33 -37.30 -68.16
C ALA A 34 13.79 -37.21 -68.22
N ASP A 35 13.30 -37.06 -69.45
CA ASP A 35 11.90 -37.15 -69.89
C ASP A 35 10.89 -36.06 -69.49
N LYS A 36 10.26 -35.51 -70.53
CA LYS A 36 9.26 -34.41 -70.52
C LYS A 36 7.94 -34.74 -69.80
N SER A 37 7.78 -35.93 -69.20
CA SER A 37 6.59 -36.27 -68.39
C SER A 37 6.78 -36.09 -66.88
N VAL A 38 7.99 -35.79 -66.39
CA VAL A 38 8.32 -35.78 -64.95
C VAL A 38 8.17 -34.39 -64.29
N ILE A 39 8.08 -33.33 -65.11
CA ILE A 39 8.03 -31.94 -64.64
C ILE A 39 6.68 -31.64 -63.94
N SER A 40 5.57 -32.18 -64.45
CA SER A 40 4.25 -32.00 -63.83
C SER A 40 4.16 -32.67 -62.45
N ASP A 41 4.72 -33.87 -62.31
CA ASP A 41 4.66 -34.64 -61.07
C ASP A 41 5.56 -34.04 -59.99
N THR A 42 6.73 -33.49 -60.38
CA THR A 42 7.65 -32.83 -59.46
C THR A 42 7.09 -31.49 -58.96
N ILE A 43 6.46 -30.72 -59.84
CA ILE A 43 5.78 -29.47 -59.46
C ILE A 43 4.57 -29.76 -58.57
N ALA A 44 3.77 -30.78 -58.90
CA ALA A 44 2.63 -31.20 -58.09
C ALA A 44 3.05 -31.70 -56.70
N ALA A 45 4.12 -32.51 -56.63
CA ALA A 45 4.67 -33.01 -55.37
C ALA A 45 5.24 -31.88 -54.50
N ALA A 46 5.92 -30.89 -55.09
CA ALA A 46 6.39 -29.71 -54.36
C ALA A 46 5.25 -28.83 -53.85
N PHE A 47 4.18 -28.68 -54.65
CA PHE A 47 2.98 -27.94 -54.25
C PHE A 47 2.26 -28.62 -53.09
N ILE A 48 2.08 -29.94 -53.15
CA ILE A 48 1.46 -30.73 -52.07
C ILE A 48 2.37 -30.71 -50.82
N GLY A 49 3.68 -30.88 -51.01
CA GLY A 49 4.69 -30.86 -49.96
C GLY A 49 4.81 -29.52 -49.24
N GLY A 50 4.52 -28.39 -49.90
CA GLY A 50 4.45 -27.06 -49.29
C GLY A 50 3.06 -26.70 -48.76
N ALA A 51 2.00 -27.15 -49.43
CA ALA A 51 0.62 -26.83 -49.07
C ALA A 51 0.19 -27.48 -47.75
N ILE A 52 0.51 -28.76 -47.52
CA ILE A 52 0.10 -29.46 -46.29
C ILE A 52 0.72 -28.80 -45.05
N PRO A 53 2.05 -28.55 -44.98
CA PRO A 53 2.65 -27.83 -43.85
C PRO A 53 2.11 -26.42 -43.64
N ALA A 54 1.84 -25.68 -44.73
CA ALA A 54 1.25 -24.35 -44.64
C ALA A 54 -0.18 -24.39 -44.07
N LEU A 55 -0.96 -25.40 -44.43
CA LEU A 55 -2.33 -25.61 -43.94
C LEU A 55 -2.33 -25.98 -42.44
N VAL A 56 -1.43 -26.88 -42.04
CA VAL A 56 -1.23 -27.25 -40.63
C VAL A 56 -0.76 -26.05 -39.81
N ALA A 57 0.20 -25.26 -40.31
CA ALA A 57 0.67 -24.04 -39.66
C ALA A 57 -0.45 -23.00 -39.51
N TYR A 58 -1.28 -22.82 -40.54
CA TYR A 58 -2.44 -21.92 -40.48
C TYR A 58 -3.44 -22.34 -39.40
N PHE A 59 -3.79 -23.63 -39.33
CA PHE A 59 -4.70 -24.13 -38.29
C PHE A 59 -4.08 -24.02 -36.89
N ALA A 60 -2.80 -24.32 -36.73
CA ALA A 60 -2.08 -24.17 -35.47
C ALA A 60 -2.04 -22.71 -35.01
N LEU A 61 -1.71 -21.77 -35.90
CA LEU A 61 -1.69 -20.34 -35.60
C LEU A 61 -3.09 -19.82 -35.25
N LYS A 62 -4.13 -20.27 -35.96
CA LYS A 62 -5.52 -19.86 -35.70
C LYS A 62 -6.04 -20.38 -34.35
N HIS A 63 -5.64 -21.59 -33.95
CA HIS A 63 -5.98 -22.13 -32.65
C HIS A 63 -5.18 -21.44 -31.52
N ASN A 64 -3.89 -21.18 -31.76
CA ASN A 64 -3.02 -20.49 -30.81
C ASN A 64 -3.38 -19.02 -30.63
N SER A 65 -3.78 -18.30 -31.68
CA SER A 65 -4.17 -16.88 -31.56
C SER A 65 -5.37 -16.71 -30.63
N LYS A 66 -6.39 -17.55 -30.78
CA LYS A 66 -7.59 -17.53 -29.94
C LYS A 66 -7.29 -17.91 -28.48
N SER A 67 -6.33 -18.81 -28.27
CA SER A 67 -5.85 -19.16 -26.92
C SER A 67 -5.03 -18.02 -26.30
N LEU A 68 -4.14 -17.40 -27.08
CA LEU A 68 -3.31 -16.27 -26.65
C LEU A 68 -4.17 -15.06 -26.26
N GLU A 69 -5.18 -14.71 -27.06
CA GLU A 69 -6.10 -13.61 -26.71
C GLU A 69 -6.81 -13.85 -25.37
N LYS A 70 -7.28 -15.09 -25.12
CA LYS A 70 -7.90 -15.44 -23.84
C LYS A 70 -6.91 -15.37 -22.68
N GLN A 71 -5.69 -15.86 -22.87
CA GLN A 71 -4.64 -15.79 -21.85
C GLN A 71 -4.24 -14.34 -21.55
N LEU A 72 -4.10 -13.50 -22.56
CA LEU A 72 -3.80 -12.07 -22.39
C LEU A 72 -4.94 -11.34 -21.69
N ALA A 73 -6.20 -11.64 -22.02
CA ALA A 73 -7.36 -11.08 -21.34
C ALA A 73 -7.39 -11.49 -19.85
N GLN A 74 -7.15 -12.77 -19.55
CA GLN A 74 -7.09 -13.27 -18.17
C GLN A 74 -5.91 -12.66 -17.39
N GLN A 75 -4.73 -12.55 -18.00
CA GLN A 75 -3.58 -11.91 -17.38
C GLN A 75 -3.82 -10.43 -17.11
N SER A 76 -4.45 -9.72 -18.03
CA SER A 76 -4.85 -8.32 -17.84
C SER A 76 -5.85 -8.16 -16.69
N GLU A 77 -6.84 -9.05 -16.59
CA GLU A 77 -7.81 -9.04 -15.50
C GLU A 77 -7.14 -9.33 -14.15
N LEU A 78 -6.28 -10.35 -14.08
CA LEU A 78 -5.52 -10.69 -12.88
C LEU A 78 -4.58 -9.57 -12.46
N ALA A 79 -3.84 -8.98 -13.41
CA ALA A 79 -2.95 -7.85 -13.15
C ALA A 79 -3.74 -6.66 -12.60
N ASN A 80 -4.90 -6.34 -13.18
CA ASN A 80 -5.76 -5.26 -12.69
C ASN A 80 -6.29 -5.52 -11.28
N LYS A 81 -6.70 -6.76 -10.97
CA LYS A 81 -7.14 -7.13 -9.61
C LYS A 81 -6.00 -7.01 -8.60
N THR A 82 -4.81 -7.51 -8.95
CA THR A 82 -3.61 -7.43 -8.10
C THR A 82 -3.18 -5.99 -7.88
N LEU A 83 -3.15 -5.16 -8.93
CA LEU A 83 -2.79 -3.74 -8.81
C LEU A 83 -3.78 -3.00 -7.91
N LYS A 84 -5.10 -3.22 -8.10
CA LYS A 84 -6.12 -2.62 -7.22
C LYS A 84 -5.94 -3.07 -5.77
N ALA A 85 -5.71 -4.35 -5.53
CA ALA A 85 -5.49 -4.89 -4.19
C ALA A 85 -4.22 -4.29 -3.54
N GLN A 86 -3.13 -4.15 -4.30
CA GLN A 86 -1.89 -3.52 -3.84
C GLN A 86 -2.08 -2.04 -3.49
N ILE A 87 -2.76 -1.29 -4.36
CA ILE A 87 -3.04 0.14 -4.13
C ILE A 87 -3.91 0.32 -2.87
N VAL A 88 -4.98 -0.48 -2.73
CA VAL A 88 -5.85 -0.42 -1.55
C VAL A 88 -5.07 -0.79 -0.29
N THR A 89 -4.20 -1.79 -0.36
CA THR A 89 -3.37 -2.22 0.77
C THR A 89 -2.38 -1.14 1.18
N ALA A 90 -1.71 -0.51 0.21
CA ALA A 90 -0.79 0.60 0.46
C ALA A 90 -1.50 1.79 1.12
N ASN A 91 -2.60 2.27 0.53
CA ASN A 91 -3.36 3.41 1.07
C ASN A 91 -3.84 3.19 2.51
N ARG A 92 -4.30 1.98 2.82
CA ARG A 92 -4.74 1.66 4.19
C ARG A 92 -3.56 1.54 5.15
N LYS A 93 -2.41 1.02 4.72
CA LYS A 93 -1.19 0.97 5.54
C LYS A 93 -0.72 2.38 5.89
N ASP A 94 -0.73 3.28 4.91
CA ASP A 94 -0.39 4.68 5.11
C ASP A 94 -1.37 5.33 6.09
N TRP A 95 -2.67 5.11 5.92
CA TRP A 95 -3.69 5.57 6.86
C TRP A 95 -3.50 5.04 8.30
N VAL A 96 -3.16 3.75 8.48
CA VAL A 96 -2.86 3.18 9.81
C VAL A 96 -1.65 3.87 10.45
N ASN A 97 -0.59 4.08 9.65
CA ASN A 97 0.63 4.75 10.13
C ASN A 97 0.34 6.20 10.52
N ASP A 98 -0.39 6.93 9.69
CA ASP A 98 -0.79 8.31 9.96
C ASP A 98 -1.63 8.41 11.23
N LEU A 99 -2.59 7.49 11.43
CA LEU A 99 -3.41 7.46 12.64
C LEU A 99 -2.55 7.20 13.88
N ARG A 100 -1.64 6.21 13.82
CA ARG A 100 -0.75 5.87 14.93
C ARG A 100 0.18 7.02 15.29
N GLU A 101 0.83 7.61 14.30
CA GLU A 101 1.76 8.73 14.50
C GLU A 101 1.05 9.96 15.07
N THR A 102 -0.07 10.35 14.45
CA THR A 102 -0.89 11.49 14.90
C THR A 102 -1.37 11.29 16.34
N THR A 103 -1.76 10.06 16.70
CA THR A 103 -2.16 9.71 18.08
C THR A 103 -0.98 9.83 19.04
N SER A 104 0.19 9.34 18.67
CA SER A 104 1.40 9.46 19.49
C SER A 104 1.76 10.92 19.74
N LEU A 105 1.70 11.75 18.70
CA LEU A 105 1.95 13.19 18.80
C LEU A 105 0.91 13.89 19.68
N TYR A 106 -0.37 13.55 19.52
CA TYR A 106 -1.44 14.05 20.39
C TYR A 106 -1.16 13.73 21.87
N LEU A 107 -0.82 12.48 22.19
CA LEU A 107 -0.54 12.04 23.54
C LEU A 107 0.69 12.73 24.15
N ALA A 108 1.73 12.97 23.34
CA ALA A 108 2.92 13.71 23.73
C ALA A 108 2.61 15.18 24.03
N SER A 109 1.89 15.87 23.14
CA SER A 109 1.47 17.26 23.37
C SER A 109 0.52 17.36 24.58
N PHE A 110 -0.37 16.38 24.79
CA PHE A 110 -1.21 16.32 25.99
C PHE A 110 -0.36 16.24 27.28
N GLN A 111 0.67 15.39 27.30
CA GLN A 111 1.62 15.33 28.41
C GLN A 111 2.35 16.68 28.59
N GLY A 112 2.77 17.30 27.50
CA GLY A 112 3.40 18.61 27.50
C GLY A 112 2.55 19.69 28.15
N VAL A 113 1.23 19.71 27.86
CA VAL A 113 0.30 20.65 28.50
C VAL A 113 0.20 20.42 30.00
N MET A 114 0.12 19.17 30.46
CA MET A 114 0.06 18.86 31.89
C MET A 114 1.34 19.26 32.61
N ASN A 115 2.50 18.95 32.05
CA ASN A 115 3.80 19.32 32.61
C ASN A 115 3.93 20.85 32.71
N ALA A 116 3.58 21.58 31.65
CA ALA A 116 3.61 23.04 31.66
C ALA A 116 2.62 23.65 32.68
N SER A 117 1.42 23.07 32.81
CA SER A 117 0.48 23.45 33.87
C SER A 117 1.06 23.21 35.27
N ASN A 118 1.74 22.08 35.49
CA ASN A 118 2.38 21.79 36.77
C ASN A 118 3.53 22.75 37.08
N PHE A 119 4.38 23.09 36.10
CA PHE A 119 5.42 24.10 36.26
C PHE A 119 4.85 25.47 36.60
N LEU A 120 3.75 25.88 35.97
CA LEU A 120 3.06 27.12 36.30
C LEU A 120 2.55 27.14 37.75
N HIS A 121 1.92 26.06 38.20
CA HIS A 121 1.46 25.93 39.58
C HIS A 121 2.61 25.95 40.57
N GLN A 122 3.72 25.26 40.28
CA GLN A 122 4.91 25.25 41.12
C GLN A 122 5.58 26.62 41.22
N GLU A 123 5.75 27.35 40.12
CA GLU A 123 6.33 28.70 40.16
C GLU A 123 5.43 29.70 40.89
N ARG A 124 4.10 29.56 40.77
CA ARG A 124 3.14 30.41 41.51
C ARG A 124 3.13 30.13 43.01
N ALA A 125 3.51 28.93 43.44
CA ALA A 125 3.59 28.55 44.84
C ALA A 125 4.89 29.01 45.54
N ARG A 126 5.85 29.59 44.80
CA ARG A 126 7.11 30.10 45.37
C ARG A 126 6.93 31.45 46.04
N GLU A 127 7.68 31.70 47.12
CA GLU A 127 7.68 32.98 47.84
C GLU A 127 8.14 34.16 46.96
N LYS A 128 9.05 33.92 46.02
CA LYS A 128 9.50 34.90 45.02
C LYS A 128 9.10 34.44 43.63
N ILE A 129 8.02 35.03 43.13
CA ILE A 129 7.49 34.74 41.80
C ILE A 129 8.43 35.31 40.74
N ASN A 130 8.88 34.46 39.82
CA ASN A 130 9.61 34.89 38.62
C ASN A 130 8.63 35.05 37.45
N SER A 131 8.30 36.30 37.13
CA SER A 131 7.35 36.64 36.05
C SER A 131 7.79 36.17 34.67
N GLU A 132 9.09 36.15 34.39
CA GLU A 132 9.63 35.72 33.09
C GLU A 132 9.43 34.21 32.88
N LYS A 133 9.69 33.40 33.92
CA LYS A 133 9.43 31.95 33.89
C LYS A 133 7.95 31.63 33.75
N ILE A 134 7.09 32.38 34.44
CA ILE A 134 5.64 32.22 34.32
C ILE A 134 5.18 32.48 32.89
N THR A 135 5.66 33.55 32.24
CA THR A 135 5.35 33.84 30.84
C THR A 135 5.83 32.72 29.92
N SER A 136 7.08 32.26 30.10
CA SER A 136 7.64 31.16 29.32
C SER A 136 6.84 29.86 29.45
N PHE A 137 6.42 29.49 30.66
CA PHE A 137 5.60 28.30 30.86
C PHE A 137 4.17 28.46 30.34
N MET A 138 3.60 29.68 30.36
CA MET A 138 2.31 29.94 29.72
C MET A 138 2.40 29.81 28.20
N GLU A 139 3.48 30.29 27.59
CA GLU A 139 3.74 30.13 26.16
C GLU A 139 3.91 28.65 25.79
N MET A 140 4.76 27.92 26.52
CA MET A 140 4.94 26.48 26.34
C MET A 140 3.62 25.70 26.44
N ARG A 141 2.81 26.03 27.46
CA ARG A 141 1.47 25.42 27.62
C ARG A 141 0.58 25.70 26.42
N THR A 142 0.61 26.93 25.90
CA THR A 142 -0.21 27.35 24.76
C THR A 142 0.21 26.63 23.48
N ASN A 143 1.52 26.50 23.25
CA ASN A 143 2.08 25.79 22.09
C ASN A 143 1.66 24.32 22.10
N HIS A 144 1.84 23.62 23.22
CA HIS A 144 1.41 22.22 23.33
C HIS A 144 -0.11 22.07 23.24
N LEU A 145 -0.90 23.03 23.73
CA LEU A 145 -2.35 23.01 23.60
C LEU A 145 -2.77 23.16 22.12
N GLN A 146 -2.13 24.06 21.38
CA GLN A 146 -2.38 24.25 19.96
C GLN A 146 -2.03 22.98 19.16
N GLU A 147 -0.88 22.38 19.42
CA GLU A 147 -0.49 21.10 18.83
C GLU A 147 -1.50 20.01 19.14
N MET A 148 -1.87 19.85 20.43
CA MET A 148 -2.85 18.85 20.87
C MET A 148 -4.20 19.04 20.17
N CYS A 149 -4.69 20.27 20.04
CA CYS A 149 -5.93 20.56 19.31
C CYS A 149 -5.79 20.23 17.81
N SER A 150 -4.67 20.58 17.18
CA SER A 150 -4.40 20.26 15.78
C SER A 150 -4.40 18.75 15.53
N GLN A 151 -3.69 17.99 16.37
CA GLN A 151 -3.65 16.53 16.26
C GLN A 151 -5.03 15.91 16.56
N SER A 152 -5.80 16.45 17.50
CA SER A 152 -7.18 16.02 17.76
C SER A 152 -8.05 16.12 16.52
N TRP A 153 -8.01 17.25 15.81
CA TRP A 153 -8.74 17.42 14.55
C TRP A 153 -8.26 16.46 13.48
N LYS A 154 -6.94 16.26 13.34
CA LYS A 154 -6.38 15.30 12.39
C LYS A 154 -6.84 13.87 12.69
N ILE A 155 -6.86 13.46 13.95
CA ILE A 155 -7.42 12.15 14.37
C ILE A 155 -8.88 12.06 13.94
N LYS A 156 -9.72 13.05 14.27
CA LYS A 156 -11.14 13.06 13.90
C LYS A 156 -11.38 12.95 12.39
N LEU A 157 -10.52 13.56 11.57
CA LEU A 157 -10.59 13.45 10.11
C LEU A 157 -10.12 12.09 9.57
N LEU A 158 -9.17 11.44 10.26
CA LEU A 158 -8.70 10.10 9.91
C LEU A 158 -9.70 9.01 10.33
N LEU A 159 -10.50 9.26 11.37
CA LEU A 159 -11.49 8.30 11.85
C LEU A 159 -12.60 8.09 10.82
N LYS A 160 -12.87 6.83 10.50
CA LYS A 160 -13.99 6.48 9.62
C LYS A 160 -15.28 6.40 10.45
N PRO A 161 -16.40 6.97 9.97
CA PRO A 161 -17.67 6.95 10.70
C PRO A 161 -18.28 5.55 10.84
N GLU A 162 -17.82 4.57 10.06
CA GLU A 162 -18.27 3.17 10.11
C GLU A 162 -17.83 2.43 11.39
N HIS A 163 -16.76 2.88 12.05
CA HIS A 163 -16.25 2.25 13.28
C HIS A 163 -16.96 2.86 14.50
N LEU A 164 -17.55 2.02 15.34
CA LEU A 164 -18.24 2.45 16.57
C LEU A 164 -17.29 3.21 17.52
N GLU A 165 -16.02 2.80 17.52
CA GLU A 165 -14.93 3.37 18.32
C GLU A 165 -14.61 4.82 17.93
N SER A 166 -14.93 5.22 16.69
CA SER A 166 -14.67 6.60 16.20
C SER A 166 -15.44 7.65 17.00
N SER A 167 -16.68 7.33 17.39
CA SER A 167 -17.49 8.23 18.24
C SER A 167 -16.92 8.31 19.66
N VAL A 168 -16.49 7.17 20.20
CA VAL A 168 -15.87 7.09 21.53
C VAL A 168 -14.58 7.90 21.58
N ILE A 169 -13.70 7.73 20.59
CA ILE A 169 -12.44 8.49 20.48
C ILE A 169 -12.72 9.99 20.39
N SER A 170 -13.67 10.40 19.55
CA SER A 170 -14.03 11.81 19.41
C SER A 170 -14.50 12.41 20.75
N GLY A 171 -15.32 11.67 21.49
CA GLY A 171 -15.76 12.06 22.84
C GLY A 171 -14.60 12.19 23.83
N ILE A 172 -13.67 11.22 23.85
CA ILE A 172 -12.46 11.27 24.69
C ILE A 172 -11.64 12.52 24.36
N LEU A 173 -11.42 12.81 23.08
CA LEU A 173 -10.65 13.99 22.64
C LEU A 173 -11.28 15.30 23.12
N ASP A 174 -12.61 15.40 23.09
CA ASP A 174 -13.34 16.59 23.57
C ASP A 174 -13.30 16.72 25.09
N ASP A 175 -13.38 15.60 25.81
CA ASP A 175 -13.30 15.58 27.27
C ASP A 175 -11.90 15.95 27.78
N VAL A 176 -10.84 15.57 27.05
CA VAL A 176 -9.47 16.02 27.35
C VAL A 176 -9.34 17.54 27.25
N VAL A 177 -9.92 18.15 26.21
CA VAL A 177 -9.90 19.63 26.08
C VAL A 177 -10.59 20.29 27.27
N LYS A 178 -11.75 19.77 27.70
CA LYS A 178 -12.45 20.26 28.90
C LYS A 178 -11.61 20.07 30.16
N LEU A 179 -10.91 18.95 30.30
CA LEU A 179 -10.05 18.66 31.45
C LEU A 179 -8.89 19.66 31.53
N VAL A 180 -8.17 19.84 30.42
CA VAL A 180 -7.02 20.72 30.30
C VAL A 180 -7.37 22.18 30.54
N ASN A 181 -8.55 22.61 30.07
CA ASN A 181 -9.03 23.99 30.25
C ASN A 181 -9.37 24.34 31.71
N LYS A 182 -9.60 23.34 32.58
CA LYS A 182 -9.77 23.60 34.02
C LYS A 182 -8.48 24.08 34.70
N ASN A 183 -7.33 24.01 34.00
CA ASN A 183 -6.01 24.49 34.44
C ASN A 183 -5.65 24.08 35.88
N LYS A 184 -5.91 22.82 36.23
CA LYS A 184 -5.64 22.28 37.57
C LYS A 184 -4.18 21.85 37.71
N PHE A 185 -3.74 21.71 38.95
CA PHE A 185 -2.49 21.02 39.28
C PHE A 185 -2.72 19.50 39.18
N TYR A 186 -1.85 18.81 38.47
CA TYR A 186 -1.91 17.37 38.25
C TYR A 186 -0.88 16.68 39.15
N ASN A 187 -1.30 16.32 40.36
CA ASN A 187 -0.50 15.49 41.28
C ASN A 187 -0.55 14.00 40.88
N ASP A 188 0.28 13.18 41.51
CA ASP A 188 0.39 11.74 41.19
C ASP A 188 -0.93 10.98 41.29
N GLU A 189 -1.78 11.37 42.26
CA GLU A 189 -3.11 10.78 42.44
C GLU A 189 -4.05 11.11 41.26
N ARG A 190 -4.13 12.38 40.85
CA ARG A 190 -4.90 12.77 39.65
C ARG A 190 -4.32 12.15 38.38
N TYR A 191 -3.00 12.05 38.28
CA TYR A 191 -2.36 11.43 37.14
C TYR A 191 -2.76 9.95 37.01
N THR A 192 -2.82 9.24 38.13
CA THR A 192 -3.24 7.84 38.17
C THR A 192 -4.73 7.66 37.92
N ASN A 193 -5.57 8.52 38.50
CA ASN A 193 -7.03 8.34 38.51
C ASN A 193 -7.76 9.02 37.35
N GLU A 194 -7.29 10.17 36.87
CA GLU A 194 -7.95 10.95 35.82
C GLU A 194 -7.23 10.79 34.47
N ILE A 195 -5.90 10.79 34.47
CA ILE A 195 -5.09 10.91 33.24
C ILE A 195 -4.74 9.55 32.63
N THR A 196 -4.24 8.61 33.44
CA THR A 196 -3.85 7.27 32.98
C THR A 196 -5.00 6.52 32.31
N PRO A 197 -6.26 6.57 32.81
CA PRO A 197 -7.38 5.94 32.13
C PRO A 197 -7.67 6.54 30.76
N ILE A 198 -7.49 7.85 30.57
CA ILE A 198 -7.64 8.52 29.28
C ILE A 198 -6.61 7.98 28.29
N TYR A 199 -5.33 7.92 28.68
CA TYR A 199 -4.27 7.36 27.83
C TYR A 199 -4.58 5.93 27.40
N ARG A 200 -4.97 5.07 28.37
CA ARG A 200 -5.32 3.67 28.09
C ARG A 200 -6.51 3.56 27.16
N ASN A 201 -7.61 4.23 27.51
CA ASN A 201 -8.85 4.13 26.76
C ASN A 201 -8.69 4.66 25.32
N LEU A 202 -7.98 5.77 25.13
CA LEU A 202 -7.68 6.27 23.78
C LEU A 202 -6.82 5.28 22.99
N THR A 203 -5.77 4.74 23.62
CA THR A 203 -4.85 3.78 22.99
C THR A 203 -5.57 2.49 22.61
N ASP A 204 -6.39 1.94 23.50
CA ASP A 204 -7.11 0.69 23.30
C ASP A 204 -8.14 0.82 22.18
N ASN A 205 -8.90 1.92 22.12
CA ASN A 205 -9.85 2.17 21.04
C ASN A 205 -9.16 2.34 19.69
N ILE A 206 -8.06 3.10 19.63
CA ILE A 206 -7.31 3.31 18.39
C ILE A 206 -6.66 2.01 17.93
N LYS A 207 -6.10 1.22 18.84
CA LYS A 207 -5.56 -0.10 18.54
C LYS A 207 -6.64 -1.04 18.02
N SER A 208 -7.83 -1.04 18.62
CA SER A 208 -8.98 -1.83 18.19
C SER A 208 -9.44 -1.50 16.76
N ILE A 209 -9.40 -0.22 16.37
CA ILE A 209 -9.64 0.21 14.98
C ILE A 209 -8.55 -0.31 14.05
N ILE A 210 -7.28 -0.15 14.45
CA ILE A 210 -6.13 -0.59 13.65
C ILE A 210 -6.18 -2.10 13.44
N ASP A 211 -6.38 -2.89 14.49
CA ASP A 211 -6.41 -4.36 14.44
C ASP A 211 -7.54 -4.85 13.50
N ARG A 212 -8.71 -4.19 13.51
CA ARG A 212 -9.81 -4.48 12.58
C ARG A 212 -9.45 -4.20 11.12
N GLU A 213 -8.76 -3.10 10.86
CA GLU A 213 -8.31 -2.78 9.50
C GLU A 213 -7.15 -3.68 9.07
N MET A 214 -6.34 -4.16 10.01
CA MET A 214 -5.28 -5.13 9.76
C MET A 214 -5.83 -6.51 9.38
N LEU A 215 -6.86 -7.01 10.05
CA LEU A 215 -7.54 -8.26 9.67
C LEU A 215 -8.10 -8.21 8.24
N ARG A 216 -8.57 -7.04 7.81
CA ARG A 216 -9.03 -6.86 6.42
C ARG A 216 -7.88 -6.94 5.40
N PHE A 217 -6.62 -6.73 5.79
CA PHE A 217 -5.48 -6.97 4.90
C PHE A 217 -5.26 -8.45 4.66
N GLU A 218 -5.30 -9.24 5.73
CA GLU A 218 -5.06 -10.69 5.69
C GLU A 218 -6.14 -11.42 4.88
N SER A 219 -7.36 -10.87 4.81
CA SER A 219 -8.44 -11.44 4.00
C SER A 219 -8.36 -11.14 2.49
N ILE A 220 -7.48 -10.22 2.06
CA ILE A 220 -7.34 -9.82 0.64
C ILE A 220 -6.21 -10.62 -0.05
N SER A 221 -5.29 -11.21 0.73
CA SER A 221 -4.24 -12.14 0.26
C SER A 221 -4.74 -13.57 0.21
#